data_AF-A0A2Z6R9Z1-F1
#
_entry.id   AF-A0A2Z6R9Z1-F1
#
_cell.length_a   1.000
_cell.length_b   1.000
_cell.length_c   1.000
_cell.angle_alpha   90.00
_cell.angle_beta   90.00
_cell.angle_gamma   90.00
#
_symmetry.space_group_name_H-M   'P 1'
#
loop_
_entity.id
_entity.type
_entity.pdbx_description
1 polymer ?
#
loop_
_entity_poly.entity_id
_entity_poly.type
_entity_poly.pdbx_seq_one_letter_code
_entity_poly.pdbx_strand_id
1 'polypeptide(L)'
;MQKHFDKVAAEEYNVLNELTNEKYYYPDDLDFYGESIRKQIYGLCSKYNQPNTDKNWCQECSSKRFRQKFGNWTSGNEYIDNLIRDSQLKPRNTNKVLEWIPYTKLRNIKYLAKDGITQDRLQCYIFHQAV
;
A
#
# COMPACT_ATOMS: atom_id res chain seq x y z
N MET A 1 27.13 -23.21 9.48
CA MET A 1 26.31 -22.58 10.54
C MET A 1 25.15 -21.77 9.96
N GLN A 2 25.37 -20.72 9.16
CA GLN A 2 24.27 -19.92 8.56
C GLN A 2 23.18 -20.76 7.85
N LYS A 3 23.58 -21.69 6.97
CA LYS A 3 22.65 -22.60 6.26
C LYS A 3 21.82 -23.50 7.17
N HIS A 4 22.31 -23.80 8.36
CA HIS A 4 21.61 -24.62 9.34
C HIS A 4 20.58 -23.78 10.09
N PHE A 5 20.93 -22.55 10.46
CA PHE A 5 19.99 -21.57 11.03
C PHE A 5 18.87 -21.21 10.04
N ASP A 6 19.19 -21.04 8.76
CA ASP A 6 18.20 -20.74 7.71
C ASP A 6 17.22 -21.91 7.52
N LYS A 7 17.67 -23.17 7.70
CA LYS A 7 16.83 -24.37 7.60
C LYS A 7 15.92 -24.54 8.82
N VAL A 8 16.47 -24.32 10.02
CA VAL A 8 15.72 -24.36 11.28
C VAL A 8 14.61 -23.30 11.27
N ALA A 9 14.90 -22.08 10.80
CA ALA A 9 13.89 -21.02 10.68
C ALA A 9 12.76 -21.35 9.68
N ALA A 10 13.06 -22.08 8.60
CA ALA A 10 12.05 -22.51 7.62
C ALA A 10 11.17 -23.66 8.15
N GLU A 11 11.75 -24.56 8.94
CA GLU A 11 11.03 -25.66 9.59
C GLU A 11 10.11 -25.14 10.71
N GLU A 12 10.58 -24.19 11.52
CA GLU A 12 9.78 -23.52 12.56
C GLU A 12 8.59 -22.74 11.96
N TYR A 13 8.78 -22.08 10.81
CA TYR A 13 7.72 -21.37 10.09
C TYR A 13 6.62 -22.31 9.54
N ASN A 14 6.99 -23.49 9.05
CA ASN A 14 6.00 -24.49 8.58
C ASN A 14 5.20 -25.07 9.74
N VAL A 15 5.85 -25.35 10.87
CA VAL A 15 5.18 -25.84 12.09
C VAL A 15 4.24 -24.77 12.66
N LEU A 16 4.60 -23.48 12.61
CA LEU A 16 3.73 -22.38 13.02
C LEU A 16 2.47 -22.24 12.14
N ASN A 17 2.59 -22.49 10.83
CA ASN A 17 1.44 -22.46 9.91
C ASN A 17 0.48 -23.65 10.09
N GLU A 18 1.01 -24.82 10.46
CA GLU A 18 0.20 -26.02 10.71
C GLU A 18 -0.53 -25.97 12.06
N LEU A 19 0.05 -25.31 13.08
CA LEU A 19 -0.50 -25.28 14.43
C LEU A 19 -1.51 -24.16 14.68
N THR A 20 -1.47 -23.06 13.92
CA THR A 20 -2.26 -21.88 14.27
C THR A 20 -3.68 -21.91 13.75
N ASN A 21 -3.95 -22.48 12.56
CA ASN A 21 -5.27 -22.52 11.90
C ASN A 21 -6.18 -21.27 12.12
N GLU A 22 -5.55 -20.12 12.35
CA GLU A 22 -6.14 -18.83 12.71
C GLU A 22 -5.36 -17.74 11.95
N LYS A 23 -5.98 -17.27 10.87
CA LYS A 23 -6.11 -15.84 10.53
C LYS A 23 -4.82 -15.00 10.45
N TYR A 24 -4.26 -14.93 9.23
CA TYR A 24 -3.46 -13.81 8.67
C TYR A 24 -2.71 -12.94 9.69
N TYR A 25 -1.54 -13.43 10.14
CA TYR A 25 -0.56 -12.59 10.81
C TYR A 25 0.02 -11.59 9.80
N TYR A 26 -0.42 -10.33 9.85
CA TYR A 26 0.19 -9.25 9.09
C TYR A 26 1.54 -8.92 9.76
N PRO A 27 2.70 -9.07 9.07
CA PRO A 27 4.04 -8.83 9.63
C PRO A 27 4.32 -7.34 9.92
N ASP A 28 3.27 -6.56 10.14
CA ASP A 28 3.22 -5.18 9.76
C ASP A 28 3.90 -4.24 10.76
N ASP A 29 4.15 -4.74 11.97
CA ASP A 29 4.65 -4.04 13.15
C ASP A 29 5.96 -4.65 13.71
N LEU A 30 6.69 -5.47 12.93
CA LEU A 30 7.91 -6.14 13.39
C LEU A 30 9.18 -5.58 12.75
N ASP A 31 10.02 -4.97 13.58
CA ASP A 31 11.21 -4.19 13.18
C ASP A 31 12.41 -5.03 12.68
N PHE A 32 12.54 -6.31 13.05
CA PHE A 32 13.63 -7.18 12.57
C PHE A 32 13.12 -8.49 11.96
N TYR A 33 12.22 -9.19 12.67
CA TYR A 33 11.59 -10.40 12.15
C TYR A 33 10.70 -10.13 10.92
N GLY A 34 10.15 -8.92 10.81
CA GLY A 34 9.28 -8.54 9.70
C GLY A 34 9.98 -8.52 8.35
N GLU A 35 11.29 -8.22 8.27
CA GLU A 35 12.02 -8.22 6.99
C GLU A 35 12.28 -9.63 6.48
N SER A 36 12.72 -10.53 7.36
CA SER A 36 12.97 -11.94 7.04
C SER A 36 11.69 -12.64 6.59
N ILE A 37 10.58 -12.40 7.30
CA ILE A 37 9.25 -12.92 6.96
C ILE A 37 8.82 -12.36 5.59
N ARG A 38 8.92 -11.04 5.39
CA ARG A 38 8.59 -10.40 4.10
C ARG A 38 9.39 -10.98 2.93
N LYS A 39 10.68 -11.25 3.12
CA LYS A 39 11.53 -11.88 2.10
C LYS A 39 11.04 -13.28 1.73
N GLN A 40 10.63 -14.08 2.71
CA GLN A 40 10.14 -15.43 2.47
C GLN A 40 8.76 -15.42 1.78
N ILE A 41 7.85 -14.53 2.19
CA ILE A 41 6.48 -14.47 1.68
C ILE A 41 6.39 -13.75 0.31
N TYR A 42 6.99 -12.56 0.21
CA TYR A 42 6.84 -11.67 -0.95
C TYR A 42 8.07 -11.61 -1.86
N GLY A 43 9.15 -12.28 -1.48
CA GLY A 43 10.40 -12.27 -2.22
C GLY A 43 11.15 -10.94 -2.16
N LEU A 44 12.15 -10.83 -3.03
CA LEU A 44 12.97 -9.64 -3.16
C LEU A 44 12.54 -8.80 -4.37
N CYS A 45 12.70 -7.48 -4.25
CA CYS A 45 12.58 -6.59 -5.38
C CYS A 45 13.73 -6.82 -6.38
N SER A 46 13.42 -6.98 -7.66
CA SER A 46 14.43 -7.19 -8.71
C SER A 46 15.39 -6.02 -8.90
N LYS A 47 15.00 -4.80 -8.52
CA LYS A 47 15.81 -3.58 -8.73
C LYS A 47 16.77 -3.26 -7.60
N TYR A 48 16.31 -3.42 -6.36
CA TYR A 48 17.06 -3.01 -5.16
C TYR A 48 17.45 -4.19 -4.27
N ASN A 49 17.04 -5.42 -4.61
CA ASN A 49 17.34 -6.65 -3.88
C ASN A 49 16.92 -6.63 -2.39
N GLN A 50 15.92 -5.82 -2.05
CA GLN A 50 15.35 -5.70 -0.71
C GLN A 50 14.01 -6.45 -0.61
N PRO A 51 13.58 -6.88 0.59
CA PRO A 51 12.29 -7.53 0.78
C PRO A 51 11.13 -6.67 0.26
N ASN A 52 10.21 -7.29 -0.47
CA ASN A 52 8.96 -6.64 -0.86
C ASN A 52 8.04 -6.51 0.36
N THR A 53 7.19 -5.48 0.38
CA THR A 53 6.22 -5.26 1.48
C THR A 53 4.84 -5.83 1.17
N ASP A 54 4.60 -6.25 -0.06
CA ASP A 54 3.42 -7.01 -0.50
C ASP A 54 3.75 -7.77 -1.79
N LYS A 55 2.84 -8.64 -2.24
CA LYS A 55 2.95 -9.38 -3.50
C LYS A 55 3.14 -8.39 -4.66
N ASN A 56 4.26 -8.53 -5.38
CA ASN A 56 4.65 -7.65 -6.49
C ASN A 56 4.80 -6.16 -6.09
N TRP A 57 5.02 -5.85 -4.80
CA TRP A 57 5.13 -4.48 -4.33
C TRP A 57 6.46 -4.21 -3.61
N CYS A 58 7.26 -3.34 -4.21
CA CYS A 58 8.47 -2.81 -3.59
C CYS A 58 8.22 -1.36 -3.13
N GLN A 59 8.28 -1.13 -1.82
CA GLN A 59 8.06 0.20 -1.22
C GLN A 59 8.94 1.29 -1.83
N GLU A 60 10.25 1.04 -2.03
CA GLU A 60 11.16 2.06 -2.60
C GLU A 60 10.88 2.33 -4.08
N CYS A 61 10.59 1.29 -4.87
CA CYS A 61 10.18 1.47 -6.27
C CYS A 61 8.91 2.31 -6.37
N SER A 62 7.91 2.00 -5.55
CA SER A 62 6.63 2.70 -5.53
C SER A 62 6.80 4.13 -5.04
N SER A 63 7.53 4.36 -3.95
CA SER A 63 7.83 5.69 -3.43
C SER A 63 8.53 6.57 -4.47
N LYS A 64 9.57 6.04 -5.13
CA LYS A 64 10.26 6.75 -6.21
C LYS A 64 9.33 7.09 -7.37
N ARG A 65 8.45 6.16 -7.76
CA ARG A 65 7.44 6.36 -8.81
C ARG A 65 6.45 7.47 -8.44
N PHE A 66 6.00 7.55 -7.19
CA PHE A 66 5.08 8.60 -6.76
C PHE A 66 5.76 9.97 -6.68
N ARG A 67 6.98 10.06 -6.12
CA ARG A 67 7.75 11.32 -6.06
C ARG A 67 7.91 11.97 -7.44
N GLN A 68 8.12 11.16 -8.49
CA GLN A 68 8.20 11.64 -9.87
C GLN A 68 6.90 12.29 -10.39
N LYS A 69 5.75 11.99 -9.78
CA LYS A 69 4.43 12.52 -10.18
C LYS A 69 3.98 13.71 -9.33
N PHE A 70 4.67 14.08 -8.26
CA PHE A 70 4.22 15.13 -7.33
C PHE A 70 4.03 16.51 -7.98
N GLY A 71 4.76 16.81 -9.05
CA GLY A 71 4.59 18.04 -9.83
C GLY A 71 3.52 17.97 -10.92
N ASN A 72 2.95 16.80 -11.20
CA ASN A 72 2.04 16.59 -12.32
C ASN A 72 0.56 16.76 -11.95
N TRP A 73 0.26 16.98 -10.67
CA TRP A 73 -1.10 17.18 -10.18
C TRP A 73 -1.10 18.04 -8.92
N THR A 74 -2.22 18.72 -8.71
CA THR A 74 -2.60 19.38 -7.47
C THR A 74 -4.12 19.31 -7.36
N SER A 75 -4.64 19.20 -6.14
CA SER A 75 -6.06 19.34 -5.86
C SER A 75 -6.52 20.81 -5.79
N GLY A 76 -5.58 21.75 -5.79
CA GLY A 76 -5.85 23.15 -5.41
C GLY A 76 -6.01 23.35 -3.90
N ASN A 77 -5.89 22.29 -3.09
CA ASN A 77 -5.90 22.34 -1.63
C ASN A 77 -4.60 21.74 -1.08
N GLU A 78 -3.75 22.59 -0.50
CA GLU A 78 -2.45 22.20 0.00
C GLU A 78 -2.52 21.11 1.08
N TYR A 79 -3.51 21.16 1.96
CA TYR A 79 -3.69 20.16 3.02
C TYR A 79 -3.99 18.77 2.43
N ILE A 80 -4.89 18.70 1.45
CA ILE A 80 -5.21 17.44 0.76
C ILE A 80 -3.99 16.94 -0.03
N ASP A 81 -3.29 17.83 -0.73
CA ASP A 81 -2.08 17.48 -1.48
C ASP A 81 -1.00 16.88 -0.58
N ASN A 82 -0.76 17.50 0.58
CA ASN A 82 0.22 17.02 1.56
C ASN A 82 -0.19 15.66 2.14
N LEU A 83 -1.46 15.47 2.51
CA LEU A 83 -1.96 14.18 2.99
C LEU A 83 -1.75 13.05 1.97
N ILE A 84 -2.03 13.31 0.69
CA ILE A 84 -1.83 12.33 -0.37
C ILE A 84 -0.32 12.04 -0.55
N ARG A 85 0.52 13.08 -0.62
CA ARG A 85 1.98 12.93 -0.75
C ARG A 85 2.57 12.13 0.42
N ASP A 86 2.15 12.41 1.65
CA ASP A 86 2.63 11.70 2.84
C ASP A 86 2.35 10.21 2.77
N SER A 87 1.15 9.81 2.33
CA SER A 87 0.80 8.41 2.10
C SER A 87 1.67 7.75 1.00
N GLN A 88 2.11 8.54 0.03
CA GLN A 88 2.90 8.11 -1.12
C GLN A 88 4.42 8.09 -0.87
N LEU A 89 4.91 8.72 0.20
CA LEU A 89 6.33 8.77 0.56
C LEU A 89 6.86 7.43 1.06
N LYS A 90 6.05 6.64 1.78
CA LYS A 90 6.42 5.31 2.29
C LYS A 90 5.30 4.31 2.04
N PRO A 91 4.91 4.07 0.78
CA PRO A 91 3.66 3.39 0.47
C PRO A 91 3.83 1.88 0.72
N ARG A 92 3.09 1.38 1.71
CA ARG A 92 3.24 0.01 2.21
C ARG A 92 2.78 -1.04 1.20
N ASN A 93 1.64 -0.79 0.58
CA ASN A 93 1.03 -1.61 -0.47
C ASN A 93 0.01 -0.77 -1.24
N THR A 94 -0.63 -1.37 -2.24
CA THR A 94 -1.66 -0.72 -3.08
C THR A 94 -2.88 -0.24 -2.29
N ASN A 95 -3.22 -0.90 -1.19
CA ASN A 95 -4.44 -0.63 -0.43
C ASN A 95 -4.27 0.47 0.63
N LYS A 96 -3.02 0.85 0.93
CA LYS A 96 -2.66 1.82 1.97
C LYS A 96 -2.06 3.11 1.41
N VAL A 97 -2.13 3.30 0.10
CA VAL A 97 -1.67 4.52 -0.58
C VAL A 97 -2.86 5.30 -1.11
N LEU A 98 -2.86 6.62 -0.92
CA LEU A 98 -3.85 7.50 -1.50
C LEU A 98 -3.39 7.95 -2.89
N GLU A 99 -4.33 8.09 -3.83
CA GLU A 99 -4.06 8.63 -5.16
C GLU A 99 -4.99 9.81 -5.46
N TRP A 100 -4.43 10.82 -6.12
CA TRP A 100 -5.23 11.93 -6.63
C TRP A 100 -5.85 11.57 -7.98
N ILE A 101 -7.18 11.70 -8.07
CA ILE A 101 -7.94 11.50 -9.30
C ILE A 101 -8.60 12.83 -9.68
N PRO A 102 -8.17 13.49 -10.77
CA PRO A 102 -8.81 14.70 -11.25
C PRO A 102 -10.29 14.49 -11.55
N TYR A 103 -11.12 15.48 -11.24
CA TYR A 103 -12.57 15.44 -11.47
C TYR A 103 -12.93 15.10 -12.93
N THR A 104 -12.13 15.58 -13.89
CA THR A 104 -12.31 15.31 -15.32
C THR A 104 -12.15 13.85 -15.72
N LYS A 105 -11.51 13.03 -14.88
CA LYS A 105 -11.37 11.57 -15.07
C LYS A 105 -12.51 10.77 -14.44
N LEU A 106 -13.29 11.38 -13.55
CA LEU A 106 -14.45 10.72 -12.98
C LEU A 106 -15.52 10.51 -14.07
N ARG A 107 -16.19 9.37 -14.01
CA ARG A 107 -17.26 8.96 -14.93
C ARG A 107 -18.45 8.48 -14.09
N ASN A 108 -19.64 8.54 -14.66
CA ASN A 108 -20.88 8.08 -14.00
C ASN A 108 -21.14 8.75 -12.64
N ILE A 109 -20.83 10.05 -12.52
CA ILE A 109 -21.16 10.82 -11.31
C ILE A 109 -22.68 10.93 -11.25
N LYS A 110 -23.30 10.18 -10.33
CA LYS A 110 -24.74 10.27 -10.05
C LYS A 110 -24.96 11.28 -8.94
N TYR A 111 -25.64 12.37 -9.27
CA TYR A 111 -26.11 13.33 -8.28
C TYR A 111 -27.29 12.72 -7.51
N LEU A 112 -27.18 12.68 -6.17
CA LEU A 112 -28.17 12.04 -5.30
C LEU A 112 -29.24 13.00 -4.75
N ALA A 113 -29.20 14.29 -5.10
CA ALA A 113 -30.17 15.26 -4.62
C ALA A 113 -30.74 16.09 -5.78
N LYS A 114 -32.06 16.12 -5.91
CA LYS A 114 -32.79 17.02 -6.81
C LYS A 114 -33.83 17.87 -6.05
N ASP A 115 -33.64 18.03 -4.74
CA ASP A 115 -34.67 18.53 -3.83
C ASP A 115 -34.06 19.64 -2.95
N GLY A 116 -33.93 20.84 -3.53
CA GLY A 116 -34.09 22.13 -2.85
C GLY A 116 -33.17 22.56 -1.70
N ILE A 117 -32.24 21.75 -1.21
CA ILE A 117 -31.26 22.18 -0.19
C ILE A 117 -29.86 21.89 -0.72
N THR A 118 -29.26 22.91 -1.32
CA THR A 118 -27.86 22.91 -1.72
C THR A 118 -26.98 22.71 -0.51
N GLN A 119 -26.50 21.49 -0.35
CA GLN A 119 -25.18 21.27 0.21
C GLN A 119 -24.49 20.22 -0.65
N ASP A 120 -23.49 20.68 -1.40
CA ASP A 120 -22.63 19.91 -2.29
C ASP A 120 -21.83 18.87 -1.52
N ARG A 121 -22.52 17.84 -1.01
CA ARG A 121 -21.89 16.62 -0.54
C ARG A 121 -21.76 15.73 -1.75
N LEU A 122 -20.82 16.09 -2.63
CA LEU A 122 -20.14 15.09 -3.44
C LEU A 122 -19.67 14.04 -2.43
N GLN A 123 -20.32 12.88 -2.39
CA GLN A 123 -19.70 11.73 -1.76
C GLN A 123 -18.41 11.54 -2.54
N CYS A 124 -17.30 11.94 -1.92
CA CYS A 124 -15.98 11.54 -2.34
C CYS A 124 -16.00 10.02 -2.30
N TYR A 125 -16.36 9.38 -3.42
CA TYR A 125 -15.92 8.04 -3.69
C TYR A 125 -14.40 8.17 -3.78
N ILE A 126 -13.73 7.99 -2.65
CA ILE A 126 -12.33 7.66 -2.61
C ILE A 126 -12.27 6.30 -3.32
N PHE A 127 -12.16 6.34 -4.64
CA PHE A 127 -12.04 5.15 -5.45
C PHE A 127 -10.73 4.49 -5.04
N HIS A 128 -10.87 3.38 -4.32
CA HIS A 128 -9.89 2.30 -4.33
C HIS A 128 -9.74 1.85 -5.79
N GLN A 129 -8.75 2.38 -6.49
CA GLN A 129 -8.22 1.71 -7.67
C GLN A 129 -6.73 1.53 -7.45
N ALA A 130 -6.41 0.31 -6.99
CA ALA A 130 -5.12 -0.29 -7.19
C ALA A 130 -4.81 -0.28 -8.70
N VAL A 131 -3.66 0.28 -9.06
CA VAL A 131 -3.02 0.02 -10.36
C VAL A 131 -1.92 -1.01 -10.13
#